data_AF-A0A1Z5IRP8-F1
#
_entry.id   AF-A0A1Z5IRP8-F1
#
_cell.length_a   1.000
_cell.length_b   1.000
_cell.length_c   1.000
_cell.angle_alpha   90.00
_cell.angle_beta   90.00
_cell.angle_gamma   90.00
#
_symmetry.space_group_name_H-M   'P 1'
#
loop_
_entity.id
_entity.type
_entity.pdbx_description
1 polymer ?
#
loop_
_entity_poly.entity_id
_entity_poly.type
_entity_poly.pdbx_seq_one_letter_code
_entity_poly.pdbx_strand_id
1 'polypeptide(L)'
;MKTSEFIKKVTALGFNAFTDEDRYVYVSIQSARGDWFICVGNDFTGDIDIDAVYFKNNGESFKKVTKLAVDYAFTPIKEREDEPKFYVHLFTGGNGWLNWNDETGELGVNTKEDFEHWHSQFTEQQYIKFQYKQEVSGHYALPDYSLNKAKIFVPVEEEK
;
A
#
# COMPACT_ATOMS: atom_id res chain seq x y z
N MET A 1 -12.89 2.76 0.12
CA MET A 1 -11.95 1.62 0.16
C MET A 1 -10.63 2.06 -0.43
N LYS A 2 -9.52 1.84 0.27
CA LYS A 2 -8.17 2.20 -0.24
C LYS A 2 -7.73 1.23 -1.34
N THR A 3 -6.87 1.66 -2.25
CA THR A 3 -6.35 0.82 -3.34
C THR A 3 -5.64 -0.42 -2.80
N SER A 4 -4.76 -0.26 -1.81
CA SER A 4 -4.10 -1.37 -1.13
C SER A 4 -5.08 -2.34 -0.45
N GLU A 5 -6.16 -1.82 0.14
CA GLU A 5 -7.21 -2.63 0.77
C GLU A 5 -7.97 -3.46 -0.27
N PHE A 6 -8.29 -2.86 -1.42
CA PHE A 6 -8.93 -3.54 -2.54
C PHE A 6 -8.04 -4.68 -3.05
N ILE A 7 -6.78 -4.40 -3.37
CA ILE A 7 -5.81 -5.39 -3.85
C ILE A 7 -5.69 -6.56 -2.87
N LYS A 8 -5.53 -6.28 -1.57
CA LYS A 8 -5.43 -7.33 -0.53
C LYS A 8 -6.67 -8.23 -0.49
N LYS A 9 -7.87 -7.64 -0.58
CA LYS A 9 -9.13 -8.40 -0.59
C LYS A 9 -9.29 -9.23 -1.87
N VAL A 10 -8.85 -8.72 -3.02
CA VAL A 10 -8.84 -9.47 -4.30
C VAL A 10 -7.89 -10.66 -4.21
N THR A 11 -6.68 -10.48 -3.68
CA THR A 11 -5.69 -11.55 -3.53
C THR A 11 -6.17 -12.64 -2.57
N ALA A 12 -6.84 -12.26 -1.48
CA ALA A 12 -7.44 -13.22 -0.55
C ALA A 12 -8.54 -14.11 -1.18
N LEU A 13 -9.12 -13.69 -2.31
CA LEU A 13 -10.09 -14.47 -3.08
C LEU A 13 -9.44 -15.42 -4.12
N GLY A 14 -8.11 -15.44 -4.21
CA GLY A 14 -7.36 -16.30 -5.15
C GLY A 14 -7.07 -15.67 -6.51
N PHE A 15 -7.23 -14.35 -6.65
CA PHE A 15 -6.93 -13.61 -7.87
C PHE A 15 -5.62 -12.83 -7.73
N ASN A 16 -5.11 -12.33 -8.84
CA ASN A 16 -4.06 -11.32 -8.84
C ASN A 16 -4.70 -9.93 -9.01
N ALA A 17 -4.10 -8.92 -8.39
CA ALA A 17 -4.43 -7.52 -8.65
C ALA A 17 -3.16 -6.68 -8.72
N PHE A 18 -3.13 -5.73 -9.63
CA PHE A 18 -1.98 -4.85 -9.85
C PHE A 18 -2.44 -3.50 -10.42
N THR A 19 -1.62 -2.48 -10.22
CA THR A 19 -1.81 -1.14 -10.78
C THR A 19 -1.01 -0.97 -12.06
N ASP A 20 -1.46 -0.07 -12.94
CA ASP A 20 -0.75 0.34 -14.16
C ASP A 20 -0.72 1.87 -14.23
N GLU A 21 0.49 2.43 -14.14
CA GLU A 21 0.78 3.88 -14.12
C GLU A 21 -0.18 4.70 -13.23
N ASP A 22 -0.65 4.10 -12.12
CA ASP A 22 -1.69 4.62 -11.21
C ASP A 22 -3.05 4.97 -11.84
N ARG A 23 -3.24 4.71 -13.14
CA ARG A 23 -4.49 4.99 -13.85
C ARG A 23 -5.53 3.91 -13.68
N TYR A 24 -5.09 2.67 -13.61
CA TYR A 24 -5.97 1.50 -13.59
C TYR A 24 -5.55 0.52 -12.51
N VAL A 25 -6.55 -0.14 -11.91
CA VAL A 25 -6.36 -1.35 -11.12
C VAL A 25 -6.94 -2.52 -11.88
N TYR A 26 -6.08 -3.47 -12.25
CA TYR A 26 -6.47 -4.68 -12.97
C TYR A 26 -6.62 -5.86 -12.02
N VAL A 27 -7.57 -6.74 -12.32
CA VAL A 27 -7.74 -8.04 -11.68
C VAL A 27 -7.59 -9.14 -12.72
N SER A 28 -6.76 -10.12 -12.42
CA SER A 28 -6.49 -11.27 -13.30
C SER A 28 -6.57 -12.60 -12.57
N ILE A 29 -6.75 -13.67 -13.36
CA ILE A 29 -6.69 -15.05 -12.85
C ILE A 29 -5.22 -15.45 -12.72
N GLN A 30 -4.84 -16.13 -11.63
CA GLN A 30 -3.45 -16.49 -11.35
C GLN A 30 -2.74 -17.24 -12.50
N SER A 31 -3.46 -18.11 -13.20
CA SER A 31 -2.93 -18.91 -14.31
C SER A 31 -2.81 -18.15 -15.63
N ALA A 32 -3.43 -16.96 -15.75
CA ALA A 32 -3.46 -16.14 -16.97
C ALA A 32 -2.61 -14.88 -16.77
N ARG A 33 -1.30 -15.07 -16.54
CA ARG A 33 -0.37 -13.94 -16.36
C ARG A 33 -0.40 -13.05 -17.60
N GLY A 34 -0.80 -11.79 -17.40
CA GLY A 34 -0.85 -10.75 -18.44
C GLY A 34 -2.24 -10.47 -19.01
N ASP A 35 -3.28 -11.21 -18.61
CA ASP A 35 -4.65 -11.00 -19.07
C ASP A 35 -5.57 -10.63 -17.91
N TRP A 36 -6.39 -9.60 -18.06
CA TRP A 36 -7.26 -9.07 -17.01
C TRP A 36 -8.72 -9.32 -17.35
N PHE A 37 -9.56 -9.43 -16.32
CA PHE A 37 -11.01 -9.60 -16.52
C PHE A 37 -11.84 -8.56 -15.77
N ILE A 38 -11.22 -7.79 -14.89
CA ILE A 38 -11.78 -6.55 -14.35
C ILE A 38 -10.70 -5.48 -14.43
N CYS A 39 -11.08 -4.29 -14.89
CA CYS A 39 -10.30 -3.07 -14.82
C CYS A 39 -11.13 -2.03 -14.07
N VAL A 40 -10.53 -1.31 -13.12
CA VAL A 40 -11.16 -0.16 -12.45
C VAL A 40 -10.28 1.07 -12.67
N GLY A 41 -10.85 2.11 -13.27
CA GLY A 41 -10.16 3.38 -13.50
C GLY A 41 -10.06 4.22 -12.22
N ASN A 42 -8.94 4.92 -12.06
CA ASN A 42 -8.67 5.77 -10.91
C ASN A 42 -9.03 7.25 -11.14
N ASP A 43 -9.31 7.67 -12.36
CA ASP A 43 -9.66 9.06 -12.67
C ASP A 43 -11.13 9.40 -12.40
N PHE A 44 -12.03 8.40 -12.49
CA PHE A 44 -13.46 8.61 -12.39
C PHE A 44 -14.14 7.60 -11.46
N THR A 45 -15.07 8.09 -10.65
CA THR A 45 -15.94 7.22 -9.85
C THR A 45 -16.91 6.47 -10.77
N GLY A 46 -17.00 5.16 -10.59
CA GLY A 46 -17.82 4.25 -11.38
C GLY A 46 -17.15 3.71 -12.64
N ASP A 47 -15.89 4.10 -12.92
CA ASP A 47 -15.16 3.58 -14.07
C ASP A 47 -14.71 2.13 -13.83
N ILE A 48 -15.39 1.19 -14.46
CA ILE A 48 -15.13 -0.23 -14.37
C ILE A 48 -15.43 -0.92 -15.70
N ASP A 49 -14.49 -1.74 -16.15
CA ASP A 49 -14.66 -2.65 -17.28
C ASP A 49 -14.58 -4.09 -16.79
N ILE A 50 -15.42 -4.96 -17.34
CA ILE A 50 -15.51 -6.37 -16.96
C ILE A 50 -15.60 -7.20 -18.23
N ASP A 51 -14.57 -8.00 -18.49
CA ASP A 51 -14.58 -8.94 -19.61
C ASP A 51 -15.33 -10.22 -19.20
N ALA A 52 -16.54 -10.35 -19.74
CA ALA A 52 -17.43 -11.49 -19.51
C ALA A 52 -16.91 -12.82 -20.09
N VAL A 53 -15.87 -12.82 -20.93
CA VAL A 53 -15.28 -14.06 -21.47
C VAL A 53 -14.74 -14.96 -20.36
N TYR A 54 -14.19 -14.35 -19.31
CA TYR A 54 -13.70 -15.04 -18.12
C TYR A 54 -14.83 -15.52 -17.20
N PHE A 55 -16.07 -15.11 -17.50
CA PHE A 55 -17.25 -15.43 -16.73
C PHE A 55 -17.99 -16.70 -17.22
N LYS A 56 -17.30 -17.62 -17.91
CA LYS A 56 -17.88 -18.92 -18.27
C LYS A 56 -17.58 -19.98 -17.19
N ASN A 57 -18.64 -20.45 -16.49
CA ASN A 57 -18.63 -21.45 -15.39
C ASN A 57 -18.21 -20.94 -13.99
N ASN A 58 -18.57 -19.71 -13.63
CA ASN A 58 -17.94 -19.04 -12.49
C ASN A 58 -18.51 -19.46 -11.15
N GLY A 59 -17.61 -19.68 -10.20
CA GLY A 59 -17.94 -19.94 -8.81
C GLY A 59 -18.17 -18.67 -8.00
N GLU A 60 -18.39 -18.88 -6.70
CA GLU A 60 -18.70 -17.82 -5.75
C GLU A 60 -17.61 -16.74 -5.63
N SER A 61 -16.34 -17.08 -5.86
CA SER A 61 -15.21 -16.13 -5.83
C SER A 61 -15.32 -15.06 -6.91
N PHE A 62 -15.79 -15.38 -8.12
CA PHE A 62 -15.99 -14.39 -9.18
C PHE A 62 -17.10 -13.40 -8.82
N LYS A 63 -18.21 -13.89 -8.25
CA LYS A 63 -19.27 -13.00 -7.75
C LYS A 63 -18.75 -12.06 -6.66
N LYS A 64 -17.92 -12.57 -5.74
CA LYS A 64 -17.32 -11.79 -4.65
C LYS A 64 -16.36 -10.72 -5.18
N VAL A 65 -15.47 -11.08 -6.10
CA VAL A 65 -14.49 -10.13 -6.65
C VAL A 65 -15.15 -9.06 -7.52
N THR A 66 -16.18 -9.41 -8.29
CA THR A 66 -16.98 -8.42 -9.05
C THR A 66 -17.69 -7.45 -8.12
N LYS A 67 -18.34 -7.94 -7.05
CA LYS A 67 -18.97 -7.05 -6.06
C LYS A 67 -17.94 -6.11 -5.43
N LEU A 68 -16.79 -6.66 -5.04
CA LEU A 68 -15.70 -5.91 -4.46
C LEU A 68 -15.18 -4.82 -5.41
N ALA A 69 -15.03 -5.14 -6.69
CA ALA A 69 -14.60 -4.18 -7.71
C ALA A 69 -15.63 -3.08 -7.95
N VAL A 70 -16.92 -3.40 -7.94
CA VAL A 70 -17.99 -2.39 -7.97
C VAL A 70 -17.92 -1.49 -6.73
N ASP A 71 -17.82 -2.06 -5.53
CA ASP A 71 -17.72 -1.26 -4.29
C ASP A 71 -16.48 -0.34 -4.30
N TYR A 72 -15.35 -0.81 -4.85
CA TYR A 72 -14.14 -0.01 -5.06
C TYR A 72 -14.32 1.07 -6.13
N ALA A 73 -14.88 0.74 -7.29
CA ALA A 73 -15.16 1.68 -8.37
C ALA A 73 -16.12 2.80 -7.92
N PHE A 74 -17.04 2.54 -6.98
CA PHE A 74 -17.90 3.59 -6.42
C PHE A 74 -17.34 4.28 -5.16
N THR A 75 -16.16 3.89 -4.69
CA THR A 75 -15.44 4.68 -3.68
C THR A 75 -15.00 6.03 -4.30
N PRO A 76 -15.23 7.18 -3.64
CA PRO A 76 -14.73 8.48 -4.11
C PRO A 76 -13.22 8.47 -4.33
N ILE A 77 -12.74 9.11 -5.40
CA ILE A 77 -11.31 9.05 -5.80
C ILE A 77 -10.35 9.41 -4.65
N LYS A 78 -10.64 10.52 -3.93
CA LYS A 78 -9.85 10.97 -2.76
C LYS A 78 -9.77 9.96 -1.62
N GLU A 79 -10.74 9.05 -1.53
CA GLU A 79 -10.76 8.01 -0.50
C GLU A 79 -9.98 6.76 -0.91
N ARG A 80 -9.59 6.63 -2.19
CA ARG A 80 -8.84 5.48 -2.72
C ARG A 80 -7.34 5.59 -2.50
N GLU A 81 -6.79 6.81 -2.56
CA GLU A 81 -5.36 7.10 -2.36
C GLU A 81 -4.86 6.47 -1.06
N ASP A 82 -3.84 5.63 -1.17
CA ASP A 82 -3.13 5.12 0.00
C ASP A 82 -2.41 6.27 0.72
N GLU A 83 -2.20 6.13 2.03
CA GLU A 83 -1.47 7.16 2.75
C GLU A 83 -0.02 7.23 2.21
N PRO A 84 0.47 8.43 1.84
CA PRO A 84 1.84 8.58 1.37
C PRO A 84 2.83 7.99 2.36
N LYS A 85 3.76 7.18 1.84
CA LYS A 85 4.81 6.57 2.64
C LYS A 85 6.13 7.30 2.46
N PHE A 86 6.94 7.24 3.50
CA PHE A 86 8.30 7.77 3.49
C PHE A 86 9.23 6.86 4.29
N TYR A 87 10.51 6.95 3.97
CA TYR A 87 11.61 6.45 4.77
C TYR A 87 12.10 7.53 5.74
N VAL A 88 12.71 7.10 6.86
CA VAL A 88 13.34 8.01 7.82
C VAL A 88 14.83 7.70 7.92
N HIS A 89 15.70 8.61 7.48
CA HIS A 89 17.16 8.46 7.50
C HIS A 89 17.75 9.25 8.68
N LEU A 90 18.08 8.55 9.77
CA LEU A 90 18.59 9.14 11.01
C LEU A 90 20.10 9.34 10.99
N PHE A 91 20.85 8.47 10.31
CA PHE A 91 22.31 8.51 10.27
C PHE A 91 22.84 8.39 8.84
N THR A 92 23.99 8.99 8.56
CA THR A 92 24.63 8.88 7.26
C THR A 92 25.11 7.45 6.99
N GLY A 93 25.14 7.04 5.71
CA GLY A 93 25.61 5.71 5.29
C GLY A 93 24.47 4.76 4.95
N GLY A 94 24.83 3.51 4.63
CA GLY A 94 23.87 2.49 4.17
C GLY A 94 22.90 1.98 5.25
N ASN A 95 23.31 2.02 6.52
CA ASN A 95 22.58 1.44 7.66
C ASN A 95 22.02 2.51 8.62
N GLY A 96 21.45 3.58 8.07
CA GLY A 96 20.97 4.73 8.85
C GLY A 96 19.46 4.92 8.81
N TRP A 97 18.71 3.94 8.30
CA TRP A 97 17.28 4.03 8.08
C TRP A 97 16.54 3.50 9.30
N LEU A 98 15.50 4.20 9.74
CA LEU A 98 14.63 3.73 10.81
C LEU A 98 13.79 2.56 10.29
N ASN A 99 13.72 1.49 11.06
CA ASN A 99 12.87 0.35 10.80
C ASN A 99 11.99 0.10 12.04
N TRP A 100 10.82 -0.49 11.83
CA TRP A 100 9.95 -0.95 12.89
C TRP A 100 9.62 -2.43 12.72
N ASN A 101 9.50 -3.14 13.83
CA ASN A 101 9.10 -4.54 13.83
C ASN A 101 7.58 -4.68 14.00
N ASP A 102 6.90 -5.39 13.11
CA ASP A 102 5.44 -5.52 13.12
C ASP A 102 4.87 -6.49 14.14
N GLU A 103 5.68 -7.39 14.67
CA GLU A 103 5.30 -8.31 15.76
C GLU A 103 5.53 -7.70 17.14
N THR A 104 6.68 -7.06 17.35
CA THR A 104 7.11 -6.55 18.67
C THR A 104 6.78 -5.07 18.86
N GLY A 105 6.63 -4.31 17.77
CA GLY A 105 6.47 -2.86 17.80
C GLY A 105 7.75 -2.11 18.19
N GLU A 106 8.90 -2.78 18.15
CA GLU A 106 10.21 -2.19 18.42
C GLU A 106 10.69 -1.33 17.25
N LEU A 107 11.58 -0.37 17.55
CA LEU A 107 12.28 0.43 16.57
C LEU A 107 13.76 0.04 16.53
N GLY A 108 14.32 0.04 15.33
CA GLY A 108 15.72 -0.22 15.08
C GLY A 108 16.23 0.67 13.95
N VAL A 109 17.54 0.67 13.73
CA VAL A 109 18.14 1.37 12.59
C VAL A 109 18.92 0.37 11.75
N ASN A 110 18.59 0.28 10.47
CA ASN A 110 19.23 -0.63 9.53
C ASN A 110 19.23 -0.09 8.09
N THR A 111 19.30 -0.99 7.11
CA THR A 111 19.14 -0.67 5.69
C THR A 111 17.72 -0.22 5.38
N LYS A 112 17.55 0.44 4.22
CA LYS A 112 16.25 0.85 3.67
C LYS A 112 15.38 -0.31 3.16
N GLU A 113 15.86 -1.54 3.31
CA GLU A 113 15.20 -2.73 2.77
C GLU A 113 14.36 -3.36 3.88
N ASP A 114 13.16 -3.78 3.52
CA ASP A 114 12.32 -4.56 4.42
C ASP A 114 12.90 -5.98 4.55
N PHE A 115 12.83 -6.55 5.76
CA PHE A 115 13.31 -7.89 6.03
C PHE A 115 12.45 -8.57 7.09
N GLU A 116 11.79 -9.67 6.70
CA GLU A 116 10.86 -10.40 7.57
C GLU A 116 9.82 -9.45 8.20
N HIS A 117 9.82 -9.33 9.52
CA HIS A 117 8.94 -8.49 10.33
C HIS A 117 9.40 -7.04 10.44
N TRP A 118 10.54 -6.68 9.83
CA TRP A 118 11.11 -5.34 9.88
C TRP A 118 10.77 -4.54 8.63
N HIS A 119 10.12 -3.40 8.84
CA HIS A 119 9.69 -2.49 7.80
C HIS A 119 10.37 -1.13 7.92
N SER A 120 10.76 -0.56 6.80
CA SER A 120 11.51 0.69 6.70
C SER A 120 10.66 1.89 6.26
N GLN A 121 9.42 1.62 5.82
CA GLN A 121 8.47 2.64 5.35
C GLN A 121 7.43 2.98 6.43
N PHE A 122 7.05 4.25 6.48
CA PHE A 122 6.08 4.80 7.43
C PHE A 122 5.05 5.65 6.71
N THR A 123 3.80 5.57 7.14
CA THR A 123 2.86 6.68 6.95
C THR A 123 3.07 7.73 8.05
N GLU A 124 2.57 8.96 7.83
CA GLU A 124 2.65 10.03 8.82
C GLU A 124 2.05 9.61 10.17
N GLN A 125 0.87 8.99 10.15
CA GLN A 125 0.20 8.54 11.37
C GLN A 125 1.00 7.48 12.13
N GLN A 126 1.61 6.53 11.42
CA GLN A 126 2.46 5.52 12.03
C GLN A 126 3.70 6.15 12.69
N TYR A 127 4.37 7.05 11.98
CA TYR A 127 5.54 7.74 12.49
C TYR A 127 5.23 8.57 13.73
N ILE A 128 4.16 9.37 13.71
CA ILE A 128 3.72 10.18 14.86
C ILE A 128 3.42 9.28 16.07
N LYS A 129 2.80 8.12 15.86
CA LYS A 129 2.56 7.15 16.94
C LYS A 129 3.86 6.63 17.56
N PHE A 130 4.88 6.35 16.76
CA PHE A 130 6.19 5.94 17.25
C PHE A 130 6.92 7.09 17.96
N GLN A 131 6.88 8.29 17.40
CA GLN A 131 7.45 9.49 18.02
C GLN A 131 6.87 9.72 19.42
N TYR A 132 5.53 9.70 19.54
CA TYR A 132 4.85 9.82 20.82
C TYR A 132 5.23 8.73 21.83
N LYS A 133 5.34 7.47 21.38
CA LYS A 133 5.79 6.37 22.25
C LYS A 133 7.21 6.56 22.77
N GLN A 134 8.14 7.01 21.92
CA GLN A 134 9.52 7.28 22.33
C GLN A 134 9.58 8.44 23.34
N GLU A 135 8.83 9.51 23.09
CA GLU A 135 8.74 10.67 23.98
C GLU A 135 8.20 10.29 25.37
N VAL A 136 7.05 9.61 25.41
CA VAL A 136 6.41 9.20 26.68
C VAL A 136 7.25 8.19 27.46
N SER A 137 8.02 7.35 26.76
CA SER A 137 8.90 6.37 27.40
C SER A 137 10.26 6.94 27.82
N GLY A 138 10.56 8.21 27.50
CA GLY A 138 11.83 8.87 27.84
C GLY A 138 13.03 8.34 27.06
N HIS A 139 12.80 7.68 25.91
CA HIS A 139 13.85 7.19 25.02
C HIS A 139 14.22 8.24 23.96
N TYR A 140 15.07 7.86 23.01
CA TYR A 140 15.58 8.74 21.96
C TYR A 140 14.45 9.47 21.22
N ALA A 141 14.51 10.80 21.20
CA ALA A 141 13.52 11.63 20.51
C ALA A 141 13.69 11.49 18.99
N LEU A 142 12.66 10.95 18.32
CA LEU A 142 12.59 10.95 16.88
C LEU A 142 12.38 12.39 16.36
N PRO A 143 12.98 12.76 15.21
CA PRO A 143 12.81 14.08 14.62
C PRO A 143 11.35 14.46 14.38
N ASP A 144 11.01 15.75 14.51
CA ASP A 144 9.67 16.20 14.11
C ASP A 144 9.43 15.97 12.63
N TYR A 145 8.29 15.33 12.32
CA TYR A 145 7.85 15.08 10.96
C TYR A 145 7.78 16.38 10.18
N SER A 146 8.51 16.44 9.07
CA SER A 146 8.50 17.58 8.17
C SER A 146 9.00 17.18 6.78
N LEU A 147 8.12 17.27 5.78
CA LEU A 147 8.48 17.04 4.38
C LEU A 147 9.52 18.05 3.84
N ASN A 148 9.70 19.19 4.53
CA ASN A 148 10.76 20.14 4.19
C ASN A 148 12.17 19.65 4.59
N LYS A 149 12.26 18.58 5.38
CA LYS A 149 13.53 17.93 5.77
C LYS A 149 13.74 16.67 4.91
N ALA A 150 13.80 16.83 3.59
CA ALA A 150 13.90 15.73 2.62
C ALA A 150 15.14 14.81 2.79
N LYS A 151 16.16 15.24 3.55
CA LYS A 151 17.31 14.40 3.91
C LYS A 151 17.00 13.40 5.04
N ILE A 152 15.98 13.68 5.84
CA ILE A 152 15.54 12.83 6.94
C ILE A 152 14.29 12.07 6.51
N PHE A 153 13.29 12.76 5.95
CA PHE A 153 12.06 12.16 5.47
C PHE A 153 12.11 12.03 3.95
N VAL A 154 12.42 10.83 3.46
CA VAL A 154 12.60 10.55 2.03
C VAL A 154 11.31 9.92 1.51
N PRO A 155 10.53 10.58 0.63
CA PRO A 155 9.34 9.99 0.06
C PRO A 155 9.65 8.65 -0.63
N VAL A 156 8.75 7.69 -0.49
CA VAL A 156 8.79 6.50 -1.35
C VAL A 156 8.32 6.99 -2.73
N GLU A 157 9.20 6.94 -3.73
CA GLU A 157 8.76 7.16 -5.11
C GLU A 157 7.87 5.99 -5.49
N GLU A 158 6.60 6.27 -5.82
CA GLU A 158 5.74 5.31 -6.50
C GLU A 158 6.41 5.01 -7.84
N GLU A 159 6.68 3.73 -8.13
CA GLU A 159 7.27 3.32 -9.41
C GLU A 159 6.39 3.87 -10.54
N LYS A 160 6.95 4.80 -11.33
CA LYS A 160 6.31 5.42 -12.48
C LYS A 160 6.12 4.45 -13.63
#